data_AF-A0A944SLP4-F1
#
_entry.id   AF-A0A944SLP4-F1
#
_cell.length_a   1.000
_cell.length_b   1.000
_cell.length_c   1.000
_cell.angle_alpha   90.00
_cell.angle_beta   90.00
_cell.angle_gamma   90.00
#
_symmetry.space_group_name_H-M   'P 1'
#
loop_
_entity.id
_entity.type
_entity.pdbx_description
1 polymer ?
#
loop_
_entity_poly.entity_id
_entity_poly.type
_entity_poly.pdbx_seq_one_letter_code
_entity_poly.pdbx_strand_id
1 'polypeptide(L)'
;MKDWRLQGQDKFLKGVKLFKKKYKKFREDWEHDHCEFCGAKFSELDSDLNEGYSTKDEYHWICPACYKDFKDLFQWKVISK
;
A
#
# COMPACT_ATOMS: atom_id res chain seq x y z
N MET A 1 -23.17 4.40 2.82
CA MET A 1 -22.55 3.10 2.45
C MET A 1 -21.12 3.13 2.96
N LYS A 2 -20.71 2.16 3.78
CA LYS A 2 -19.29 2.02 4.17
C LYS A 2 -18.57 1.32 3.01
N ASP A 3 -17.44 1.87 2.58
CA ASP A 3 -16.57 1.20 1.60
C ASP A 3 -16.06 -0.11 2.21
N TRP A 4 -16.21 -1.24 1.52
CA TRP A 4 -15.87 -2.57 2.02
C TRP A 4 -14.35 -2.76 2.25
N ARG A 5 -13.54 -1.89 1.65
CA ARG A 5 -12.09 -1.86 1.83
C ARG A 5 -11.67 -1.32 3.19
N LEU A 6 -12.56 -0.60 3.88
CA LEU A 6 -12.30 0.00 5.20
C LEU A 6 -12.72 -0.97 6.33
N GLN A 7 -11.73 -1.67 6.89
CA GLN A 7 -11.90 -2.72 7.89
C GLN A 7 -11.19 -2.43 9.23
N GLY A 8 -10.67 -1.21 9.42
CA GLY A 8 -10.01 -0.78 10.67
C GLY A 8 -8.55 -0.35 10.50
N GLN A 9 -8.12 -0.16 9.26
CA GLN A 9 -6.78 0.30 8.89
C GLN A 9 -6.43 1.64 9.52
N ASP A 10 -7.44 2.46 9.84
CA ASP A 10 -7.26 3.78 10.45
C ASP A 10 -6.48 3.72 11.77
N LYS A 11 -6.47 2.58 12.45
CA LYS A 11 -5.72 2.37 13.71
C LYS A 11 -4.21 2.43 13.52
N PHE A 12 -3.70 2.10 12.35
CA PHE A 12 -2.25 1.99 12.11
C PHE A 12 -1.77 2.70 10.85
N LEU A 13 -2.65 3.01 9.89
CA LEU A 13 -2.32 3.78 8.69
C LEU A 13 -2.72 5.24 8.75
N LYS A 14 -3.52 5.70 9.73
CA LYS A 14 -3.92 7.11 9.75
C LYS A 14 -2.74 8.03 10.12
N GLY A 15 -2.51 9.05 9.29
CA GLY A 15 -1.45 10.05 9.46
C GLY A 15 -0.04 9.54 9.16
N VAL A 16 0.10 8.31 8.65
CA VAL A 16 1.43 7.75 8.36
C VAL A 16 2.04 8.39 7.11
N LYS A 17 3.37 8.35 7.08
CA LYS A 17 4.17 8.73 5.92
C LYS A 17 4.30 7.53 5.00
N LEU A 18 3.95 7.73 3.73
CA LEU A 18 4.06 6.72 2.70
C LEU A 18 5.21 7.05 1.76
N PHE A 19 5.85 6.01 1.25
CA PHE A 19 6.92 6.11 0.27
C PHE A 19 6.41 5.53 -1.03
N LYS A 20 6.40 6.36 -2.08
CA LYS A 20 6.09 5.86 -3.42
C LYS A 20 7.32 5.13 -3.95
N LYS A 21 7.21 3.83 -4.18
CA LYS A 21 8.33 3.01 -4.67
C LYS A 21 7.86 1.82 -5.49
N LYS A 22 8.78 1.31 -6.31
CA LYS A 22 8.60 0.02 -6.96
C LYS A 22 8.62 -1.10 -5.93
N TYR A 23 7.72 -2.05 -6.09
CA TYR A 23 7.68 -3.26 -5.30
C TYR A 23 8.93 -4.09 -5.58
N LYS A 24 9.50 -4.63 -4.51
CA LYS A 24 10.58 -5.58 -4.55
C LYS A 24 10.30 -6.60 -3.45
N LYS A 25 10.53 -7.87 -3.73
CA LYS A 25 10.38 -8.92 -2.72
C LYS A 25 11.15 -8.56 -1.45
N PHE A 26 10.47 -8.66 -0.31
CA PHE A 26 11.06 -8.32 0.99
C PHE A 26 12.22 -9.26 1.35
N ARG A 27 12.13 -10.53 0.92
CA ARG A 27 13.17 -11.56 1.04
C ARG A 27 13.11 -12.50 -0.16
N GLU A 28 14.13 -13.34 -0.35
CA GLU A 28 14.21 -14.22 -1.52
C GLU A 28 13.03 -15.20 -1.64
N ASP A 29 12.54 -15.72 -0.51
CA ASP A 29 11.37 -16.60 -0.38
C ASP A 29 10.02 -15.85 -0.33
N TRP A 30 9.99 -14.54 -0.59
CA TRP A 30 8.75 -13.77 -0.57
C TRP A 30 8.25 -13.55 -1.99
N GLU A 31 7.15 -14.20 -2.32
CA GLU A 31 6.64 -14.19 -3.70
C GLU A 31 5.87 -12.91 -4.02
N HIS A 32 5.10 -12.38 -3.06
CA HIS A 32 4.22 -11.24 -3.29
C HIS A 32 3.72 -10.60 -1.99
N ASP A 33 3.31 -9.34 -2.07
CA ASP A 33 2.55 -8.62 -1.05
C ASP A 33 1.14 -8.31 -1.54
N HIS A 34 0.31 -7.81 -0.63
CA HIS A 34 -1.05 -7.39 -0.96
C HIS A 34 -1.32 -5.96 -0.50
N CYS A 35 -2.14 -5.26 -1.28
CA CYS A 35 -2.73 -4.01 -0.85
C CYS A 35 -3.56 -4.23 0.40
N GLU A 36 -3.30 -3.46 1.44
CA GLU A 36 -3.96 -3.58 2.75
C GLU A 36 -5.48 -3.28 2.69
N PHE A 37 -5.93 -2.62 1.62
CA PHE A 37 -7.32 -2.22 1.43
C PHE A 37 -8.11 -3.17 0.54
N CYS A 38 -7.62 -3.43 -0.68
CA CYS A 38 -8.35 -4.19 -1.68
C CYS A 38 -7.78 -5.59 -1.94
N GLY A 39 -6.66 -5.95 -1.31
CA GLY A 39 -5.98 -7.23 -1.55
C GLY A 39 -5.33 -7.35 -2.93
N ALA A 40 -5.17 -6.25 -3.68
CA ALA A 40 -4.47 -6.28 -4.96
C ALA A 40 -3.03 -6.77 -4.78
N LYS A 41 -2.58 -7.68 -5.63
CA LYS A 41 -1.26 -8.31 -5.53
C LYS A 41 -0.16 -7.39 -6.01
N PHE A 42 0.93 -7.36 -5.25
CA PHE A 42 2.20 -6.76 -5.60
C PHE A 42 3.22 -7.86 -5.78
N SER A 43 3.83 -7.92 -6.96
CA SER A 43 4.93 -8.85 -7.23
C SER A 43 5.94 -8.20 -8.17
N GLU A 44 7.04 -8.88 -8.44
CA GLU A 44 8.01 -8.47 -9.48
C GLU A 44 7.57 -8.92 -10.89
N LEU A 45 6.41 -9.57 -11.01
CA LEU A 45 5.86 -10.04 -12.29
C LEU A 45 5.10 -8.92 -12.98
N ASP A 46 5.21 -8.84 -14.30
CA ASP A 46 4.56 -7.80 -15.13
C ASP A 46 3.02 -7.85 -15.07
N SER A 47 2.45 -8.98 -14.67
CA SER A 47 0.99 -9.17 -14.53
C SER A 47 0.40 -8.59 -13.25
N ASP A 48 1.22 -8.24 -12.25
CA ASP A 48 0.80 -7.70 -10.96
C ASP A 48 1.22 -6.23 -10.79
N LEU A 49 0.86 -5.61 -9.66
CA LEU A 49 1.32 -4.26 -9.35
C LEU A 49 2.81 -4.26 -8.99
N ASN A 50 3.63 -3.61 -9.81
CA ASN A 50 5.05 -3.43 -9.51
C ASN A 50 5.39 -2.08 -8.85
N GLU A 51 4.40 -1.22 -8.61
CA GLU A 51 4.59 0.08 -7.96
C GLU A 51 3.41 0.43 -7.06
N GLY A 52 3.72 0.98 -5.89
CA GLY A 52 2.72 1.43 -4.94
C GLY A 52 3.28 2.35 -3.89
N TYR A 53 2.54 2.44 -2.79
CA TYR A 53 2.89 3.23 -1.63
C TYR A 53 3.11 2.28 -0.46
N SER A 54 4.29 2.35 0.15
CA SER A 54 4.62 1.52 1.31
C SER A 54 4.85 2.37 2.56
N THR A 55 4.68 1.79 3.74
CA THR A 55 5.28 2.32 4.98
C THR A 55 6.81 2.24 4.90
N LYS A 56 7.49 2.93 5.82
CA LYS A 56 8.97 2.99 5.85
C LYS A 56 9.61 1.61 5.98
N ASP A 57 8.97 0.76 6.79
CA ASP A 57 9.31 -0.64 7.05
C ASP A 57 8.89 -1.60 5.94
N GLU A 58 8.16 -1.12 4.91
CA GLU A 58 7.66 -1.92 3.79
C GLU A 58 6.67 -3.03 4.20
N TYR A 59 6.14 -2.98 5.42
CA TYR A 59 5.20 -3.97 5.94
C TYR A 59 3.78 -3.76 5.43
N HIS A 60 3.39 -2.50 5.18
CA HIS A 60 2.09 -2.17 4.62
C HIS A 60 2.22 -1.58 3.24
N TRP A 61 1.54 -2.20 2.27
CA TRP A 61 1.48 -1.75 0.88
C TRP A 61 0.08 -1.27 0.51
N ILE A 62 0.04 -0.21 -0.29
CA ILE A 62 -1.19 0.45 -0.73
C ILE A 62 -1.08 0.68 -2.23
N CYS A 63 -2.03 0.14 -2.98
CA CYS A 63 -2.05 0.30 -4.43
C CYS A 63 -2.38 1.75 -4.82
N PRO A 64 -1.98 2.20 -6.02
CA PRO A 64 -2.24 3.57 -6.46
C PRO A 64 -3.73 3.97 -6.43
N ALA A 65 -4.62 3.01 -6.70
CA ALA A 65 -6.07 3.23 -6.62
C ALA A 65 -6.53 3.49 -5.18
N CYS A 66 -6.17 2.62 -4.22
CA CYS A 66 -6.55 2.80 -2.82
C CYS A 66 -5.87 4.03 -2.19
N TYR A 67 -4.64 4.33 -2.58
CA TYR A 67 -4.00 5.59 -2.19
C TYR A 67 -4.83 6.79 -2.63
N LYS A 68 -5.22 6.83 -3.92
CA LYS A 68 -6.01 7.93 -4.48
C LYS A 68 -7.36 8.09 -3.76
N ASP A 69 -8.02 6.99 -3.43
CA ASP A 69 -9.34 7.01 -2.78
C ASP A 69 -9.27 7.41 -1.29
N PHE A 70 -8.21 7.02 -0.58
CA PHE A 70 -8.14 7.13 0.88
C PHE A 70 -7.12 8.13 1.42
N LYS A 71 -6.26 8.74 0.57
CA LYS A 71 -5.22 9.69 1.01
C LYS A 71 -5.72 10.80 1.91
N ASP A 72 -6.90 11.37 1.63
CA ASP A 72 -7.47 12.48 2.40
C ASP A 72 -8.07 11.97 3.72
N LEU A 73 -8.79 10.84 3.66
CA LEU A 73 -9.39 10.20 4.83
C LEU A 73 -8.32 9.76 5.85
N PHE A 74 -7.21 9.21 5.36
CA PHE A 74 -6.09 8.74 6.17
C PHE A 74 -5.03 9.81 6.38
N GLN A 75 -5.18 11.00 5.78
CA GLN A 75 -4.24 12.11 5.89
C GLN A 75 -2.79 11.71 5.55
N TRP A 76 -2.64 10.85 4.55
CA TRP A 76 -1.32 10.34 4.16
C TRP A 76 -0.46 11.42 3.56
N LYS A 77 0.83 11.35 3.87
CA LYS A 77 1.85 12.21 3.27
C LYS A 77 2.84 11.35 2.50
N VAL A 78 2.94 11.59 1.21
CA VAL A 78 3.94 10.93 0.37
C VAL A 78 5.26 11.66 0.54
N ILE A 79 6.28 10.91 0.94
CA ILE A 79 7.64 11.38 1.03
C ILE A 79 8.34 11.02 -0.28
N SER A 80 8.56 12.03 -1.11
CA SER A 80 9.47 11.92 -2.25
C SER A 80 10.90 11.93 -1.71
N LYS A 81 11.68 10.93 -2.08
CA LYS A 81 13.11 10.87 -1.77
C LYS A 81 13.90 11.65 -2.82
#